data_AF-A0AAW7JQT8-F1
#
_entry.id   AF-A0AAW7JQT8-F1
#
_cell.length_a   1.000
_cell.length_b   1.000
_cell.length_c   1.000
_cell.angle_alpha   90.00
_cell.angle_beta   90.00
_cell.angle_gamma   90.00
#
_symmetry.space_group_name_H-M   'P 1'
#
loop_
_entity.id
_entity.type
_entity.pdbx_description
1 polymer ?
#
loop_
_entity_poly.entity_id
_entity_poly.type
_entity_poly.pdbx_seq_one_letter_code
_entity_poly.pdbx_strand_id
1 'polypeptide(L)'
;MSGGDLERVWSNADCLLSIAEKRGRQMSSKIFSYMATGKPIVHVFYAEDDVNVSYLKRYPLALCLRAQEDLLAFNAKLLALWLVWSQGRRASWQAVAEEFEELLPEHVAARLIGKMDSGVR
;
A
#
# COMPACT_ATOMS: atom_id res chain seq x y z
N MET A 1 -14.30 6.38 16.60
CA MET A 1 -13.92 4.97 16.41
C MET A 1 -12.59 4.76 17.10
N SER A 2 -12.49 3.78 17.98
CA SER A 2 -11.21 3.42 18.60
C SER A 2 -10.29 2.73 17.59
N GLY A 3 -9.00 2.58 17.91
CA GLY A 3 -8.06 1.83 17.07
C GLY A 3 -8.52 0.37 16.83
N GLY A 4 -9.07 -0.28 17.86
CA GLY A 4 -9.58 -1.65 17.75
C GLY A 4 -10.84 -1.78 16.88
N ASP A 5 -11.65 -0.73 16.76
CA ASP A 5 -12.81 -0.74 15.85
C ASP A 5 -12.37 -0.70 14.38
N LEU A 6 -11.30 0.03 14.07
CA LEU A 6 -10.73 0.13 12.72
C LEU A 6 -10.10 -1.19 12.28
N GLU A 7 -9.37 -1.86 13.17
CA GLU A 7 -8.79 -3.17 12.89
C GLU A 7 -9.86 -4.23 12.59
N ARG A 8 -10.98 -4.21 13.32
CA ARG A 8 -12.12 -5.09 13.04
C ARG A 8 -12.74 -4.82 11.68
N VAL A 9 -12.95 -3.56 11.33
CA VAL A 9 -13.50 -3.17 10.01
C VAL A 9 -12.55 -3.62 8.91
N TRP A 10 -11.24 -3.38 9.04
CA TRP A 10 -10.27 -3.82 8.06
C TRP A 10 -10.20 -5.34 7.97
N SER A 11 -10.24 -6.05 9.10
CA SER A 11 -10.24 -7.52 9.17
C SER A 11 -11.43 -8.16 8.45
N ASN A 12 -12.58 -7.49 8.39
CA ASN A 12 -13.76 -7.98 7.69
C ASN A 12 -13.89 -7.51 6.23
N ALA A 13 -13.10 -6.52 5.79
CA ALA A 13 -13.17 -6.02 4.42
C ALA A 13 -12.54 -6.99 3.40
N ASP A 14 -13.20 -7.25 2.27
CA ASP A 14 -12.61 -8.06 1.18
C ASP A 14 -11.45 -7.35 0.48
N CYS A 15 -11.51 -6.02 0.44
CA CYS A 15 -10.51 -5.16 -0.18
C CYS A 15 -10.45 -3.81 0.55
N LEU A 16 -9.28 -3.18 0.53
CA LEU A 16 -9.04 -1.86 1.08
C LEU A 16 -8.91 -0.83 -0.05
N LEU A 17 -9.46 0.37 0.15
CA LEU A 17 -9.39 1.46 -0.82
C LEU A 17 -8.43 2.55 -0.32
N SER A 18 -7.51 2.95 -1.19
CA SER A 18 -6.61 4.08 -1.01
C SER A 18 -6.81 5.08 -2.15
N ILE A 19 -7.01 6.35 -1.82
CA ILE A 19 -7.13 7.43 -2.82
C ILE A 19 -5.96 8.38 -2.61
N ALA A 20 -5.16 8.59 -3.65
CA ALA A 20 -3.99 9.44 -3.58
C ALA A 20 -4.37 10.92 -3.46
N GLU A 21 -3.43 11.70 -2.95
CA GLU A 21 -3.45 13.14 -3.10
C GLU A 21 -3.16 13.52 -4.57
N LYS A 22 -3.71 14.63 -5.05
CA LYS A 22 -3.67 15.00 -6.48
C LYS A 22 -2.25 15.16 -7.03
N ARG A 23 -1.29 15.64 -6.24
CA ARG A 23 0.10 15.81 -6.66
C ARG A 23 0.94 14.55 -6.48
N GLY A 24 0.46 13.54 -5.74
CA GLY A 24 1.13 12.24 -5.58
C GLY A 24 2.50 12.28 -4.88
N ARG A 25 2.87 13.41 -4.26
CA ARG A 25 4.21 13.57 -3.65
C ARG A 25 4.29 13.10 -2.20
N GLN A 26 3.15 12.94 -1.54
CA GLN A 26 3.11 12.54 -0.14
C GLN A 26 3.07 11.02 -0.02
N MET A 27 4.07 10.49 0.68
CA MET A 27 4.08 9.09 1.09
C MET A 27 3.04 8.91 2.21
N SER A 28 2.05 8.06 1.94
CA SER A 28 0.95 7.79 2.87
C SER A 28 1.31 6.65 3.82
N SER A 29 1.34 6.90 5.12
CA SER A 29 1.53 5.82 6.11
C SER A 29 0.45 4.74 6.03
N LYS A 30 -0.75 5.08 5.52
CA LYS A 30 -1.89 4.15 5.41
C LYS A 30 -1.62 2.98 4.48
N ILE A 31 -0.86 3.17 3.39
CA ILE A 31 -0.58 2.08 2.46
C ILE A 31 0.26 0.99 3.13
N PHE A 32 1.18 1.35 4.03
CA PHE A 32 1.98 0.38 4.79
C PHE A 32 1.13 -0.36 5.81
N SER A 33 0.23 0.33 6.52
CA SER A 33 -0.73 -0.31 7.41
C SER A 33 -1.62 -1.30 6.65
N TYR A 34 -2.08 -0.95 5.44
CA TYR A 34 -2.87 -1.85 4.60
C TYR A 34 -2.06 -3.06 4.13
N MET A 35 -0.83 -2.87 3.66
CA MET A 35 0.04 -3.97 3.26
C MET A 35 0.30 -4.95 4.40
N ALA A 36 0.48 -4.44 5.64
CA ALA A 36 0.62 -5.26 6.83
C ALA A 36 -0.61 -6.13 7.14
N THR A 37 -1.81 -5.71 6.70
CA THR A 37 -3.01 -6.57 6.80
C THR A 37 -3.01 -7.74 5.82
N GLY A 38 -2.11 -7.78 4.85
CA GLY A 38 -2.08 -8.81 3.81
C GLY A 38 -3.28 -8.77 2.84
N LYS A 39 -4.17 -7.77 2.93
CA LYS A 39 -5.40 -7.72 2.15
C LYS A 39 -5.20 -7.09 0.77
N PRO A 40 -6.07 -7.43 -0.20
CA PRO A 40 -6.13 -6.71 -1.47
C PRO A 40 -6.30 -5.20 -1.28
N ILE A 41 -5.56 -4.40 -2.07
CA ILE A 41 -5.58 -2.94 -2.03
C ILE A 41 -5.88 -2.40 -3.43
N VAL A 42 -6.93 -1.58 -3.55
CA VAL A 42 -7.15 -0.74 -4.73
C VAL A 42 -6.62 0.65 -4.41
N HIS A 43 -5.73 1.16 -5.26
CA HIS A 43 -5.20 2.50 -5.15
C HIS A 43 -5.56 3.34 -6.37
N VAL A 44 -6.30 4.42 -6.15
CA VAL A 44 -6.68 5.38 -7.19
C VAL A 44 -5.74 6.57 -7.11
N PHE A 45 -5.02 6.85 -8.19
CA PHE A 45 -3.97 7.89 -8.22
C PHE A 45 -4.12 8.83 -9.41
N TYR A 46 -3.57 10.04 -9.30
CA TYR A 46 -3.72 11.10 -10.32
C TYR A 46 -2.39 11.43 -11.00
N ALA A 47 -1.33 11.60 -10.21
CA ALA A 47 -0.01 11.98 -10.69
C ALA A 47 0.72 10.80 -11.34
N GLU A 48 1.49 11.05 -12.39
CA GLU A 48 2.24 10.01 -13.08
C GLU A 48 3.39 9.45 -12.22
N ASP A 49 3.96 10.32 -11.41
CA ASP A 49 5.06 10.10 -10.48
C ASP A 49 4.59 9.89 -9.04
N ASP A 50 3.39 9.33 -8.83
CA ASP A 50 2.86 9.09 -7.49
C ASP A 50 3.79 8.18 -6.67
N VAL A 51 4.29 8.71 -5.55
CA VAL A 51 5.24 8.01 -4.68
C VAL A 51 4.65 6.72 -4.12
N ASN A 52 3.35 6.67 -3.85
CA ASN A 52 2.69 5.50 -3.27
C ASN A 52 2.61 4.34 -4.29
N VAL A 53 2.48 4.65 -5.58
CA VAL A 53 2.45 3.64 -6.66
C VAL A 53 3.76 2.88 -6.72
N SER A 54 4.90 3.52 -6.44
CA SER A 54 6.21 2.85 -6.43
C SER A 54 6.31 1.72 -5.38
N TYR A 55 5.67 1.90 -4.22
CA TYR A 55 5.58 0.86 -3.18
C TYR A 55 4.49 -0.16 -3.51
N LEU A 56 3.32 0.31 -3.93
CA LEU A 56 2.18 -0.59 -4.17
C LEU A 56 2.42 -1.54 -5.35
N LYS A 57 3.23 -1.16 -6.36
CA LYS A 57 3.62 -2.07 -7.44
C LYS A 57 4.44 -3.28 -6.98
N ARG A 58 5.13 -3.17 -5.83
CA ARG A 58 5.87 -4.27 -5.20
C ARG A 58 4.96 -5.19 -4.39
N TYR A 59 3.81 -4.69 -3.95
CA TYR A 59 2.85 -5.46 -3.18
C TYR A 59 2.01 -6.39 -4.07
N PRO A 60 1.99 -7.72 -3.82
CA PRO A 60 1.43 -8.70 -4.76
C PRO A 60 -0.10 -8.64 -4.93
N LEU A 61 -0.80 -7.95 -4.02
CA LEU A 61 -2.26 -7.81 -4.04
C LEU A 61 -2.69 -6.35 -4.18
N ALA A 62 -1.92 -5.52 -4.89
CA ALA A 62 -2.32 -4.16 -5.24
C ALA A 62 -2.90 -4.07 -6.66
N LEU A 63 -3.93 -3.24 -6.82
CA LEU A 63 -4.39 -2.72 -8.11
C LEU A 63 -4.24 -1.20 -8.10
N CYS A 64 -3.38 -0.65 -8.96
CA CYS A 64 -3.22 0.79 -9.11
C CYS A 64 -3.98 1.29 -10.35
N LEU A 65 -4.94 2.20 -10.15
CA LEU A 65 -5.79 2.77 -11.20
C LEU A 65 -5.52 4.27 -11.34
N ARG A 66 -5.11 4.69 -12.54
CA ARG A 66 -4.93 6.11 -12.84
C ARG A 66 -6.29 6.75 -13.08
N ALA A 67 -6.63 7.78 -12.31
CA ALA A 67 -7.87 8.53 -12.40
C ALA A 67 -7.81 9.52 -13.57
N GLN A 68 -8.08 9.01 -14.77
CA GLN A 68 -8.25 9.81 -15.99
C GLN A 68 -9.55 9.41 -16.69
N GLU A 69 -10.22 10.40 -17.27
CA GLU A 69 -11.56 10.25 -17.85
C GLU A 69 -11.57 9.23 -19.00
N ASP A 70 -10.55 9.28 -19.86
CA ASP A 70 -10.35 8.36 -20.99
C ASP A 70 -10.10 6.91 -20.55
N LEU A 71 -9.66 6.69 -19.31
CA LEU A 71 -9.44 5.37 -18.73
C LEU A 71 -10.65 4.84 -17.95
N LEU A 72 -11.72 5.61 -17.75
CA LEU A 72 -12.82 5.24 -16.85
C LEU A 72 -13.43 3.87 -17.16
N ALA A 73 -13.82 3.64 -18.42
CA ALA A 73 -14.44 2.39 -18.85
C ALA A 73 -13.47 1.20 -18.74
N PHE A 74 -12.18 1.42 -19.01
CA PHE A 74 -11.15 0.40 -18.88
C PHE A 74 -10.91 0.05 -17.40
N ASN A 75 -10.71 1.07 -16.56
CA ASN A 75 -10.50 0.93 -15.12
C ASN A 75 -11.67 0.23 -14.44
N ALA A 76 -12.92 0.53 -14.82
CA ALA A 76 -14.10 -0.13 -14.27
C ALA A 76 -14.09 -1.64 -14.56
N LYS A 77 -13.76 -2.03 -15.81
CA LYS A 77 -13.65 -3.46 -16.20
C LYS A 77 -12.50 -4.14 -15.47
N LEU A 78 -11.34 -3.50 -15.43
CA LEU A 78 -10.16 -4.01 -14.75
C LEU A 78 -10.43 -4.21 -13.26
N LEU A 79 -11.06 -3.23 -12.61
CA LEU A 79 -11.47 -3.32 -11.22
C LEU A 79 -12.42 -4.48 -10.98
N ALA A 80 -13.46 -4.64 -11.80
CA ALA A 80 -14.42 -5.74 -11.65
C ALA A 80 -13.74 -7.12 -11.76
N LEU A 81 -12.92 -7.33 -12.79
CA LEU A 81 -12.19 -8.58 -12.98
C LEU A 81 -11.20 -8.85 -11.85
N TRP A 82 -10.49 -7.80 -11.43
CA TRP A 82 -9.50 -7.91 -10.37
C TRP A 82 -10.13 -8.20 -9.01
N LEU A 83 -11.30 -7.62 -8.69
CA LEU A 83 -12.02 -7.91 -7.44
C LEU A 83 -12.45 -9.38 -7.36
N VAL A 84 -12.91 -9.96 -8.48
CA VAL A 84 -13.22 -11.39 -8.53
C VAL A 84 -11.96 -12.23 -8.34
N TRP A 85 -10.85 -11.85 -8.98
CA TRP A 85 -9.58 -12.55 -8.85
C TRP A 85 -9.01 -12.46 -7.43
N SER A 86 -9.11 -11.30 -6.77
CA SER A 86 -8.50 -11.01 -5.47
C SER A 86 -9.34 -11.48 -4.28
N GLN A 87 -10.61 -11.81 -4.49
CA GLN A 87 -11.53 -12.26 -3.46
C GLN A 87 -10.93 -13.40 -2.62
N GLY A 88 -10.92 -13.22 -1.30
CA GLY A 88 -10.41 -14.20 -0.33
C GLY A 88 -8.88 -14.38 -0.33
N ARG A 89 -8.14 -13.72 -1.23
CA ARG A 89 -6.68 -13.78 -1.25
C ARG A 89 -6.09 -12.96 -0.11
N ARG A 90 -4.99 -13.44 0.44
CA ARG A 90 -4.22 -12.72 1.46
C ARG A 90 -2.73 -12.99 1.28
N ALA A 91 -1.93 -11.93 1.27
CA ALA A 91 -0.48 -12.06 1.35
C ALA A 91 -0.10 -12.48 2.79
N SER A 92 0.89 -13.38 2.91
CA SER A 92 1.43 -13.71 4.22
C SER A 92 2.23 -12.54 4.77
N TRP A 93 2.24 -12.38 6.09
CA TRP A 93 3.09 -11.37 6.73
C TRP A 93 4.56 -11.54 6.33
N GLN A 94 5.06 -12.78 6.30
CA GLN A 94 6.43 -13.08 5.91
C GLN A 94 6.78 -12.56 4.51
N ALA A 95 5.94 -12.83 3.51
CA ALA A 95 6.20 -12.35 2.14
C ALA A 95 6.20 -10.82 2.05
N VAL A 96 5.35 -10.15 2.82
CA VAL A 96 5.32 -8.68 2.88
C VAL A 96 6.55 -8.14 3.61
N ALA A 97 6.94 -8.75 4.73
CA ALA A 97 8.10 -8.33 5.50
C ALA A 97 9.42 -8.53 4.73
N GLU A 98 9.53 -9.62 3.97
CA GLU A 98 10.67 -9.89 3.08
C GLU A 98 10.74 -8.89 1.92
N GLU A 99 9.60 -8.61 1.26
CA GLU A 99 9.56 -7.64 0.16
C GLU A 99 9.93 -6.22 0.63
N PHE A 100 9.57 -5.83 1.85
CA PHE A 100 9.75 -4.48 2.40
C PHE A 100 10.69 -4.45 3.60
N GLU A 101 11.73 -5.28 3.62
CA GLU A 101 12.68 -5.39 4.73
C GLU A 101 13.25 -4.01 5.13
N GLU A 102 13.52 -3.14 4.14
CA GLU A 102 14.10 -1.82 4.35
C GLU A 102 13.20 -0.85 5.13
N LEU A 103 11.92 -1.20 5.26
CA LEU A 103 10.89 -0.43 5.96
C LEU A 103 10.53 -1.02 7.33
N LEU A 104 11.08 -2.18 7.68
CA LEU A 104 10.82 -2.80 8.98
C LEU A 104 11.43 -1.95 10.12
N PRO A 105 10.77 -1.90 11.29
CA PRO A 105 11.25 -1.11 12.43
C PRO A 105 12.71 -1.40 12.80
N GLU A 106 13.11 -2.66 12.78
CA GLU A 106 14.45 -3.11 13.14
C GLU A 106 15.50 -2.56 12.15
N HIS A 107 15.19 -2.63 10.85
CA HIS A 107 16.08 -2.13 9.80
C HIS A 107 16.20 -0.60 9.83
N VAL A 108 15.07 0.09 10.03
CA VAL A 108 15.05 1.56 10.17
C VAL A 108 15.83 2.00 11.41
N ALA A 109 15.62 1.35 12.56
CA ALA A 109 16.33 1.65 13.80
C ALA A 109 17.85 1.46 13.64
N ALA A 110 18.29 0.34 13.05
CA ALA A 110 19.70 0.08 12.79
C ALA A 110 20.33 1.16 11.91
N ARG A 111 19.63 1.61 10.86
CA ARG A 111 20.11 2.69 9.97
C ARG A 111 20.22 4.03 10.68
N LEU A 112 19.32 4.34 11.62
CA LEU A 112 19.38 5.59 12.39
C LEU A 112 20.59 5.59 13.33
N ILE A 113 20.81 4.50 14.05
CA ILE A 113 21.97 4.34 14.96
C ILE A 113 23.28 4.43 14.17
N GLY A 114 23.42 3.68 13.07
CA GLY A 114 24.64 3.70 12.26
C GLY A 114 24.95 5.07 11.64
N LYS A 115 23.91 5.87 11.32
CA LYS A 115 24.08 7.26 10.87
C LYS A 115 24.56 8.18 11.99
N MET A 116 24.06 8.00 13.21
CA MET A 116 24.52 8.75 14.38
C MET A 116 26.00 8.50 14.66
N ASP A 117 26.45 7.25 14.56
CA ASP A 117 27.86 6.90 14.76
C ASP A 117 28.78 7.46 13.66
N SER A 118 28.28 7.60 12.43
CA SER A 118 29.02 8.20 11.30
C SER A 118 29.02 9.74 11.28
N GLY A 119 28.08 10.37 12.01
CA GLY A 119 27.91 11.83 12.10
C GLY A 119 28.64 12.49 13.28
N VAL A 120 29.31 11.69 14.12
CA VAL A 120 30.25 12.16 15.16
C VAL A 120 31.66 12.10 14.57
N ARG A 121 31.94 12.94 13.57
CA ARG A 121 33.29 13.34 13.13
C ARG A 121 33.25 14.75 12.58
#